data_AF-A0AA42LSC6-F1
#
_entry.id   AF-A0AA42LSC6-F1
#
_cell.length_a   1.000
_cell.length_b   1.000
_cell.length_c   1.000
_cell.angle_alpha   90.00
_cell.angle_beta   90.00
_cell.angle_gamma   90.00
#
_symmetry.space_group_name_H-M   'P 1'
#
loop_
_entity.id
_entity.type
_entity.pdbx_description
1 polymer ?
#
loop_
_entity_poly.entity_id
_entity_poly.type
_entity_poly.pdbx_seq_one_letter_code
_entity_poly.pdbx_strand_id
1 'polypeptide(L)'
;MRNEHALEDRIKRVNRQLDDLRAQKRDVVIRQILAQLDKNGITLKDLKEARAAGMKSQSKSAPGKRMVAPKYRHPDTGETWSGRGRAPRWLVAAELGGTSRNDYLIPA
;
A
#
# COMPACT_ATOMS: atom_id res chain seq x y z
N MET A 1 -38.42 19.45 1.09
CA MET A 1 -37.88 20.58 0.30
C MET A 1 -36.99 21.54 1.11
N ARG A 2 -37.48 22.38 2.04
CA ARG A 2 -36.62 23.37 2.76
C ARG A 2 -35.47 22.75 3.58
N ASN A 3 -35.70 21.62 4.25
CA ASN A 3 -34.67 20.93 5.03
C ASN A 3 -33.61 20.24 4.16
N GLU A 4 -33.98 19.80 2.96
CA GLU A 4 -33.08 19.11 2.03
C GLU A 4 -32.02 20.07 1.47
N HIS A 5 -32.44 21.25 1.00
CA HIS A 5 -31.52 22.30 0.54
C HIS A 5 -30.57 22.75 1.66
N ALA A 6 -31.06 22.87 2.89
CA ALA A 6 -30.23 23.22 4.04
C ALA A 6 -29.17 22.14 4.35
N LEU A 7 -29.49 20.87 4.15
CA LEU A 7 -28.56 19.76 4.28
C LEU A 7 -27.52 19.76 3.14
N GLU A 8 -27.94 20.00 1.90
CA GLU A 8 -27.04 20.09 0.75
C GLU A 8 -26.03 21.24 0.90
N ASP A 9 -26.49 22.41 1.36
CA ASP A 9 -25.61 23.55 1.62
C ASP A 9 -24.59 23.26 2.73
N ARG A 10 -25.01 22.51 3.75
CA ARG A 10 -24.11 22.06 4.82
C ARG A 10 -23.07 21.06 4.30
N ILE A 11 -23.47 20.11 3.45
CA ILE A 11 -22.54 19.16 2.80
C ILE A 11 -21.51 19.92 1.95
N LYS A 12 -21.96 20.88 1.12
CA LYS A 12 -21.06 21.71 0.30
C LYS A 12 -20.05 22.47 1.14
N ARG A 13 -20.48 23.09 2.25
CA ARG A 13 -19.56 23.79 3.17
C ARG A 13 -18.53 22.85 3.79
N VAL A 14 -18.96 21.72 4.32
CA VAL A 14 -18.06 20.74 4.95
C VAL A 14 -17.05 20.17 3.95
N ASN A 15 -17.48 19.89 2.71
CA ASN A 15 -16.58 19.41 1.66
C ASN A 15 -15.52 20.46 1.31
N ARG A 16 -15.91 21.74 1.18
CA ARG A 16 -14.93 22.83 0.98
C ARG A 16 -13.93 22.90 2.12
N GLN A 17 -14.38 22.83 3.36
CA GLN A 17 -13.48 22.82 4.53
C GLN A 17 -12.53 21.62 4.52
N LEU A 18 -13.01 20.44 4.09
CA LEU A 18 -12.16 19.25 3.95
C LEU A 18 -11.07 19.44 2.89
N ASP A 19 -11.43 20.02 1.74
CA ASP A 19 -10.50 20.27 0.65
C ASP A 19 -9.47 21.35 1.01
N ASP A 20 -9.88 22.41 1.70
CA ASP A 20 -8.97 23.44 2.22
C ASP A 20 -7.96 22.85 3.23
N LEU A 21 -8.43 22.03 4.18
CA LEU A 21 -7.57 21.34 5.12
C LEU A 21 -6.62 20.36 4.42
N ARG A 22 -7.08 19.66 3.39
CA ARG A 22 -6.23 18.79 2.57
C ARG A 22 -5.16 19.58 1.84
N ALA A 23 -5.50 20.73 1.25
CA ALA A 23 -4.56 21.60 0.56
C ALA A 23 -3.48 22.12 1.53
N GLN A 24 -3.89 22.65 2.69
CA GLN A 24 -2.94 23.11 3.72
C GLN A 24 -1.99 22.00 4.17
N LYS A 25 -2.52 20.80 4.44
CA LYS A 25 -1.69 19.64 4.79
C LYS A 25 -0.74 19.26 3.66
N ARG A 26 -1.20 19.33 2.41
CA ARG A 26 -0.38 19.02 1.23
C ARG A 26 0.82 19.96 1.15
N ASP A 27 0.63 21.26 1.36
CA ASP A 27 1.71 22.25 1.29
C ASP A 27 2.74 22.09 2.41
N VAL A 28 2.30 21.69 3.61
CA VAL A 28 3.20 21.33 4.71
C VAL A 28 4.03 20.10 4.33
N VAL A 29 3.39 19.05 3.81
CA VAL A 29 4.07 17.82 3.40
C VAL A 29 5.04 18.07 2.25
N ILE A 30 4.66 18.86 1.24
CA ILE A 30 5.54 19.20 0.12
C ILE A 30 6.79 19.92 0.63
N ARG A 31 6.65 20.91 1.52
CA ARG A 31 7.80 21.61 2.12
C ARG A 31 8.70 20.67 2.92
N GLN A 32 8.12 19.75 3.70
CA GLN A 32 8.88 18.73 4.42
C GLN A 32 9.65 17.81 3.47
N ILE A 33 9.02 17.32 2.40
CA ILE A 33 9.68 16.48 1.40
C ILE A 33 10.83 17.24 0.74
N LEU A 34 10.61 18.49 0.31
CA LEU A 34 11.66 19.29 -0.30
C LEU A 34 12.85 19.52 0.65
N ALA A 35 12.58 19.80 1.93
CA ALA A 35 13.63 19.94 2.94
C ALA A 35 14.39 18.61 3.18
N GLN A 36 13.70 17.47 3.16
CA GLN A 36 14.35 16.16 3.26
C GLN A 36 15.18 15.83 2.01
N LEU A 37 14.70 16.20 0.82
CA LEU A 37 15.46 16.02 -0.42
C LEU A 37 16.77 16.81 -0.37
N ASP A 38 16.71 18.08 0.01
CA ASP A 38 17.88 18.95 0.14
C ASP A 38 18.87 18.43 1.19
N LYS A 39 18.39 18.10 2.40
CA LYS A 39 19.21 17.58 3.50
C LYS A 39 19.99 16.31 3.12
N ASN A 40 19.40 15.45 2.29
CA ASN A 40 20.00 14.19 1.88
C ASN A 40 20.69 14.26 0.51
N GLY A 41 20.72 15.44 -0.14
CA GLY A 41 21.28 15.60 -1.48
C GLY A 41 20.56 14.79 -2.57
N ILE A 42 19.27 14.47 -2.35
CA ILE A 42 18.46 13.65 -3.25
C ILE A 42 17.74 14.57 -4.22
N THR A 43 17.88 14.32 -5.53
CA THR A 43 17.16 15.09 -6.54
C THR A 43 15.80 14.47 -6.86
N LEU A 44 14.91 15.26 -7.48
CA LEU A 44 13.64 14.73 -8.00
C LEU A 44 13.85 13.64 -9.06
N LYS A 45 14.98 13.67 -9.77
CA LYS A 45 15.36 12.64 -10.74
C LYS A 45 15.64 11.32 -10.02
N ASP A 46 16.42 11.36 -8.94
CA ASP A 46 16.73 10.17 -8.12
C ASP A 46 15.44 9.56 -7.54
N LEU A 47 14.48 10.39 -7.12
CA LEU A 47 13.20 9.91 -6.62
C LEU A 47 12.34 9.25 -7.72
N LYS A 48 12.33 9.81 -8.94
CA LYS A 48 11.65 9.22 -10.10
C LYS A 48 12.31 7.91 -10.52
N GLU A 49 13.63 7.85 -10.50
CA GLU A 49 14.41 6.65 -10.83
C GLU A 49 14.21 5.55 -9.78
N ALA A 50 14.22 5.89 -8.49
CA ALA A 50 13.91 4.96 -7.41
C ALA A 50 12.48 4.39 -7.53
N ARG A 51 11.49 5.23 -7.87
CA ARG A 51 10.11 4.78 -8.13
C ARG A 51 10.03 3.84 -9.34
N ALA A 52 10.72 4.19 -10.43
CA ALA A 52 10.78 3.36 -11.63
C ALA A 52 11.52 2.05 -11.38
N ALA A 53 12.58 2.05 -10.56
CA ALA A 53 13.32 0.86 -10.15
C ALA A 53 12.48 -0.04 -9.23
N GLY A 54 11.71 0.52 -8.30
CA GLY A 54 10.75 -0.21 -7.47
C GLY A 54 9.63 -0.87 -8.28
N MET A 55 9.09 -0.18 -9.29
CA MET A 55 8.12 -0.77 -10.23
C MET A 55 8.77 -1.87 -11.11
N LYS A 56 10.04 -1.70 -11.50
CA LYS A 56 10.80 -2.75 -12.20
C LYS A 56 11.15 -3.93 -11.30
N SER A 57 11.34 -3.76 -9.99
CA SER A 57 11.53 -4.92 -9.08
C SER A 57 10.23 -5.67 -8.83
N GLN A 58 9.08 -5.02 -8.96
CA GLN A 58 7.77 -5.68 -8.94
C GLN A 58 7.46 -6.41 -10.27
N SER A 59 8.06 -5.97 -11.39
CA SER A 59 7.86 -6.56 -12.72
C SER A 59 9.01 -7.47 -13.22
N LYS A 60 10.18 -7.46 -12.56
CA LYS A 60 11.31 -8.35 -12.88
C LYS A 60 11.25 -9.60 -12.00
N SER A 61 10.20 -10.39 -12.20
CA SER A 61 10.37 -11.83 -12.12
C SER A 61 11.28 -12.26 -13.27
N ALA A 62 12.48 -12.77 -12.94
CA ALA A 62 13.47 -13.18 -13.91
C ALA A 62 12.88 -14.15 -14.96
N PRO A 63 13.16 -13.98 -16.27
CA PRO A 63 12.69 -14.88 -17.31
C PRO A 63 13.47 -16.21 -17.17
N GLY A 64 12.92 -17.16 -16.42
CA GLY A 64 13.55 -18.47 -16.27
C GLY A 64 13.08 -19.31 -15.08
N LYS A 65 12.45 -18.70 -14.07
CA LYS A 65 11.75 -19.46 -13.01
C LYS A 65 10.27 -19.29 -13.26
N ARG A 66 9.56 -20.34 -13.71
CA ARG A 66 8.09 -20.37 -13.68
C ARG A 66 7.65 -20.05 -12.25
N MET A 67 7.30 -18.78 -11.99
CA MET A 67 6.80 -18.35 -10.69
C MET A 67 5.49 -19.08 -10.50
N VAL A 68 5.51 -20.05 -9.59
CA VAL A 68 4.31 -20.76 -9.17
C VAL A 68 3.42 -19.74 -8.49
N ALA A 69 2.17 -19.65 -8.92
CA ALA A 69 1.20 -18.76 -8.32
C ALA A 69 1.19 -18.95 -6.79
N PRO A 70 1.19 -17.86 -6.01
CA PRO A 70 1.03 -17.95 -4.56
C PRO A 70 -0.31 -18.63 -4.24
N LYS A 71 -0.29 -19.62 -3.35
CA LYS A 71 -1.49 -20.35 -2.91
C LYS A 71 -2.02 -19.82 -1.58
N TYR A 72 -1.13 -19.29 -0.74
CA TYR A 72 -1.46 -18.76 0.58
C TYR A 72 -0.98 -17.31 0.73
N ARG A 73 -1.70 -16.49 1.51
CA ARG A 73 -1.39 -15.09 1.80
C ARG A 73 -1.67 -14.74 3.27
N HIS A 74 -0.71 -14.06 3.90
CA HIS A 74 -0.90 -13.48 5.22
C HIS A 74 -1.84 -12.26 5.17
N PRO A 75 -2.87 -12.16 6.03
CA PRO A 75 -3.83 -11.06 6.00
C PRO A 75 -3.20 -9.69 6.32
N ASP A 76 -2.33 -9.64 7.35
CA ASP A 76 -1.75 -8.36 7.82
C ASP A 76 -0.53 -7.89 7.03
N THR A 77 0.46 -8.78 6.79
CA THR A 77 1.71 -8.40 6.12
C THR A 77 1.64 -8.51 4.60
N GLY A 78 0.66 -9.25 4.07
CA GLY A 78 0.55 -9.54 2.64
C GLY A 78 1.63 -10.49 2.09
N GLU A 79 2.45 -11.10 2.95
CA GLU A 79 3.40 -12.14 2.55
C GLU A 79 2.68 -13.32 1.89
N THR A 80 3.24 -13.87 0.81
CA THR A 80 2.62 -14.96 0.06
C THR A 80 3.52 -16.19 -0.01
N TRP A 81 2.90 -17.37 -0.08
CA TRP A 81 3.60 -18.64 -0.21
C TRP A 81 2.92 -19.52 -1.27
N SER A 82 3.71 -20.08 -2.18
CA SER A 82 3.22 -20.91 -3.28
C SER A 82 2.87 -22.35 -2.88
N GLY A 83 3.05 -22.72 -1.61
CA GLY A 83 2.84 -24.08 -1.13
C GLY A 83 3.98 -25.05 -1.49
N ARG A 84 5.06 -24.56 -2.14
CA ARG A 84 6.26 -25.35 -2.44
C ARG A 84 7.43 -24.95 -1.54
N GLY A 85 8.20 -25.94 -1.09
CA GLY A 85 9.38 -25.73 -0.24
C GLY A 85 9.03 -25.59 1.24
N ARG A 86 9.94 -24.99 2.03
CA ARG A 86 9.75 -24.78 3.47
C ARG A 86 8.66 -23.73 3.70
N ALA A 87 7.70 -24.06 4.57
CA ALA A 87 6.64 -23.12 4.96
C ALA A 87 7.24 -21.89 5.68
N PRO A 88 6.67 -20.69 5.47
CA PRO A 88 7.11 -19.48 6.14
C PRO A 88 6.76 -19.52 7.64
N ARG A 89 7.52 -18.77 8.45
CA ARG A 89 7.39 -18.80 9.92
C ARG A 89 5.99 -18.43 10.41
N TRP A 90 5.33 -17.49 9.74
CA TRP A 90 3.98 -17.06 10.08
C TRP A 90 2.94 -18.18 9.90
N LEU A 91 3.07 -18.98 8.85
CA LEU A 91 2.13 -20.07 8.57
C LEU A 91 2.33 -21.21 9.56
N VAL A 92 3.58 -21.53 9.88
CA VAL A 92 3.92 -22.51 10.92
C VAL A 92 3.41 -22.04 12.29
N ALA A 93 3.59 -20.76 12.62
CA ALA A 93 3.11 -20.19 13.88
C ALA A 93 1.57 -20.21 13.96
N ALA A 94 0.88 -19.90 12.86
CA ALA A 94 -0.58 -19.98 12.79
C ALA A 94 -1.10 -21.42 12.95
N GLU A 95 -0.45 -22.40 12.32
CA GLU A 95 -0.77 -23.82 12.47
C GLU A 95 -0.54 -24.30 13.92
N LEU A 96 0.54 -23.86 14.56
CA LEU A 96 0.79 -24.14 15.98
C LEU A 96 -0.23 -23.45 16.90
N GLY A 97 -0.77 -22.31 16.49
CA GLY A 97 -1.85 -21.58 17.16
C GLY A 97 -3.24 -22.18 16.96
N GLY A 98 -3.36 -23.31 16.24
CA GLY A 98 -4.62 -24.01 15.99
C GLY A 98 -5.41 -23.51 14.78
N THR A 99 -4.86 -22.57 14.00
CA THR A 99 -5.48 -22.07 12.76
C THR A 99 -5.15 -23.00 11.60
N SER A 100 -6.10 -23.23 10.70
CA SER A 100 -5.84 -24.06 9.53
C SER A 100 -5.07 -23.27 8.49
N ARG A 101 -4.09 -23.91 7.84
CA ARG A 101 -3.42 -23.32 6.67
C ARG A 101 -4.41 -22.92 5.56
N ASN A 102 -5.57 -23.56 5.50
CA ASN A 102 -6.62 -23.23 4.53
C ASN A 102 -7.22 -21.84 4.75
N ASP A 103 -7.16 -21.31 5.98
CA ASP A 103 -7.68 -19.97 6.30
C ASP A 103 -6.86 -18.86 5.62
N TYR A 104 -5.65 -19.19 5.17
CA TYR A 104 -4.75 -18.30 4.44
C TYR A 104 -4.79 -18.52 2.92
N LEU A 105 -5.68 -19.37 2.40
CA LEU A 105 -5.78 -19.61 0.95
C LEU A 105 -6.19 -18.34 0.23
N ILE A 106 -5.48 -18.02 -0.85
CA ILE A 106 -5.93 -17.00 -1.78
C ILE A 106 -7.09 -17.61 -2.59
N PRO A 107 -8.29 -17.02 -2.58
CA PRO A 107 -9.38 -17.47 -3.44
C PRO A 107 -8.94 -17.32 -4.91
N ALA A 108 -9.17 -18.37 -5.70
CA ALA A 108 -8.85 -18.41 -7.13
C ALA A 108 -9.77 -17.50 -7.95
#